data_AF-A0A0R2FR39-F1
#
_entry.id   AF-A0A0R2FR39-F1
#
_cell.length_a   1.000
_cell.length_b   1.000
_cell.length_c   1.000
_cell.angle_alpha   90.00
_cell.angle_beta   90.00
_cell.angle_gamma   90.00
#
_symmetry.space_group_name_H-M   'P 1'
#
loop_
_entity.id
_entity.type
_entity.pdbx_description
1 polymer ?
#
loop_
_entity_poly.entity_id
_entity_poly.type
_entity_poly.pdbx_seq_one_letter_code
_entity_poly.pdbx_strand_id
1 'polypeptide(L)' 'MIVLDAPIQQDKIIDLLNGYNKDDVTFKFEKKQGIKLFFSTNQSDLDAAAEIAKKAIKAESWGSVLYFRAQAAK' A
#
# COMPACT_ATOMS: atom_id res chain seq x y z
N MET A 1 -7.25 8.21 2.70
CA MET A 1 -5.92 7.82 2.19
C MET A 1 -5.36 6.76 3.10
N ILE A 2 -4.50 5.88 2.59
CA ILE A 2 -3.72 4.94 3.41
C ILE A 2 -2.26 5.35 3.43
N VAL A 3 -1.54 4.92 4.46
CA VAL A 3 -0.10 5.11 4.59
C VAL A 3 0.59 3.77 4.84
N LEU A 4 1.68 3.54 4.12
CA LEU A 4 2.57 2.41 4.34
C LEU A 4 3.90 2.88 4.91
N ASP A 5 4.29 2.31 6.04
CA ASP A 5 5.63 2.50 6.61
C ASP A 5 6.53 1.35 6.11
N ALA A 6 7.31 1.63 5.06
CA ALA A 6 8.14 0.65 4.37
C ALA A 6 9.60 1.16 4.26
N PRO A 7 10.54 0.62 5.06
CA PRO A 7 11.94 1.06 5.01
C PRO A 7 12.67 0.68 3.72
N ILE A 8 12.25 -0.41 3.07
CA ILE A 8 12.89 -0.97 1.86
C ILE A 8 11.84 -1.38 0.82
N GLN A 9 12.28 -1.63 -0.41
CA GLN A 9 11.43 -2.05 -1.54
C GLN A 9 10.29 -1.07 -1.85
N GLN A 10 10.49 0.23 -1.57
CA GLN A 10 9.46 1.25 -1.74
C GLN A 10 8.98 1.35 -3.20
N ASP A 11 9.90 1.32 -4.16
CA ASP A 11 9.55 1.43 -5.58
C ASP A 11 8.67 0.26 -6.03
N LYS A 12 9.00 -0.98 -5.60
CA LYS A 12 8.16 -2.15 -5.90
C LYS A 12 6.78 -2.08 -5.27
N ILE A 13 6.67 -1.51 -4.06
CA ILE A 13 5.38 -1.29 -3.40
C ILE A 13 4.56 -0.26 -4.18
N ILE A 14 5.20 0.83 -4.62
CA ILE A 14 4.56 1.87 -5.42
C ILE A 14 4.03 1.27 -6.73
N ASP A 15 4.87 0.54 -7.45
CA ASP A 15 4.51 -0.07 -8.74
C ASP A 15 3.37 -1.09 -8.58
N LEU A 16 3.45 -1.96 -7.57
CA LEU A 16 2.41 -2.95 -7.28
C LEU A 16 1.06 -2.28 -6.99
N LEU A 17 1.03 -1.29 -6.10
CA LEU A 17 -0.23 -0.66 -5.67
C LEU A 17 -0.80 0.25 -6.75
N ASN A 18 0.03 0.98 -7.51
CA ASN A 18 -0.45 1.75 -8.66
C ASN A 18 -1.06 0.86 -9.77
N GLY A 19 -0.55 -0.37 -9.92
CA GLY A 19 -1.08 -1.35 -10.85
C GLY A 19 -2.23 -2.21 -10.31
N TYR A 20 -2.68 -1.98 -9.08
CA TYR A 20 -3.70 -2.82 -8.45
C TYR A 20 -5.11 -2.44 -8.93
N ASN A 21 -5.83 -3.40 -9.53
CA ASN A 21 -7.21 -3.22 -9.99
C ASN A 21 -8.17 -4.37 -9.65
N LYS A 22 -7.93 -5.11 -8.57
CA LYS A 22 -8.78 -6.24 -8.18
C LYS A 22 -10.01 -5.76 -7.40
N ASP A 23 -11.15 -6.41 -7.63
CA ASP A 23 -12.39 -6.22 -6.88
C ASP A 23 -12.87 -4.74 -6.81
N ASP A 24 -12.67 -3.99 -7.89
CA ASP A 24 -12.95 -2.54 -7.98
C ASP A 24 -12.21 -1.69 -6.93
N VAL A 25 -11.11 -2.20 -6.38
CA VAL A 25 -10.23 -1.46 -5.48
C VAL A 25 -9.05 -0.91 -6.27
N THR A 26 -8.82 0.39 -6.15
CA THR A 26 -7.67 1.06 -6.76
C THR A 26 -6.85 1.79 -5.72
N PHE A 27 -5.54 1.86 -5.96
CA PHE A 27 -4.61 2.69 -5.19
C PHE A 27 -3.84 3.59 -6.14
N LYS A 28 -3.53 4.80 -5.69
CA LYS A 28 -2.69 5.74 -6.43
C LYS A 28 -1.70 6.39 -5.49
N PHE A 29 -0.42 6.29 -5.82
CA PHE A 29 0.65 6.91 -5.08
C PHE A 29 0.55 8.44 -5.16
N GLU A 30 0.57 9.09 -3.99
CA GLU A 30 0.46 10.54 -3.88
C GLU A 30 1.81 11.17 -3.52
N LYS A 31 2.47 10.64 -2.49
CA LYS A 31 3.75 11.19 -2.01
C LYS A 31 4.50 10.22 -1.12
N LYS A 32 5.80 10.50 -0.95
CA LYS A 32 6.70 9.86 0.00
C LYS A 32 7.18 10.87 1.04
N GLN A 33 7.27 10.44 2.30
CA GLN A 33 7.88 11.20 3.39
C GLN A 33 8.76 10.26 4.23
N GLY A 34 10.05 10.21 3.91
CA GLY A 34 10.98 9.25 4.53
C GLY A 34 10.60 7.81 4.18
N ILE A 35 10.27 7.00 5.20
CA ILE A 35 9.79 5.62 5.02
C ILE A 35 8.28 5.52 4.77
N LYS A 36 7.56 6.64 4.85
CA LYS A 36 6.11 6.68 4.66
C LYS A 36 5.77 6.85 3.19
N LEU A 37 4.92 5.97 2.68
CA LEU A 37 4.34 6.03 1.35
C LEU A 37 2.84 6.27 1.47
N PHE A 38 2.34 7.34 0.85
CA PHE A 38 0.93 7.72 0.93
C PHE A 38 0.23 7.36 -0.37
N PHE A 39 -0.92 6.70 -0.23
CA PHE A 39 -1.77 6.31 -1.35
C PHE A 39 -3.20 6.83 -1.17
N SER A 40 -3.77 7.39 -2.22
CA SER A 40 -5.22 7.57 -2.35
C SER A 40 -5.86 6.24 -2.79
N THR A 41 -7.14 6.07 -2.48
CA THR A 41 -7.93 4.89 -2.84
C THR A 41 -9.38 5.30 -3.06
N ASN A 42 -10.12 4.54 -3.87
CA ASN A 42 -11.54 4.74 -4.09
C ASN A 42 -12.43 4.12 -3.00
N GLN A 43 -11.84 3.42 -2.01
CA GLN A 43 -12.57 2.79 -0.91
C GLN A 43 -12.92 3.79 0.19
N SER A 44 -14.12 3.66 0.75
CA SER A 44 -14.60 4.44 1.89
C SER A 44 -14.05 3.90 3.23
N ASP A 45 -13.93 2.58 3.36
CA ASP A 45 -13.31 1.93 4.51
C ASP A 45 -11.79 1.87 4.34
N LEU A 46 -11.10 2.83 4.97
CA LEU A 46 -9.66 2.99 4.85
C LEU A 46 -8.85 1.92 5.59
N ASP A 47 -9.40 1.35 6.67
CA ASP A 47 -8.73 0.27 7.40
C ASP A 47 -8.82 -1.03 6.59
N ALA A 48 -9.97 -1.32 5.98
CA ALA A 48 -10.10 -2.42 5.04
C ALA A 48 -9.17 -2.24 3.81
N ALA A 49 -9.10 -1.04 3.24
CA ALA A 49 -8.21 -0.73 2.13
C ALA A 49 -6.72 -0.93 2.49
N ALA A 50 -6.32 -0.54 3.70
CA ALA A 50 -4.96 -0.75 4.18
C ALA A 50 -4.61 -2.25 4.32
N GLU A 51 -5.54 -3.06 4.83
CA GLU A 51 -5.37 -4.52 4.91
C GLU A 51 -5.33 -5.18 3.53
N ILE A 52 -6.10 -4.69 2.54
CA ILE A 52 -6.01 -5.13 1.15
C ILE A 52 -4.62 -4.85 0.58
N ALA A 53 -4.12 -3.62 0.71
CA ALA A 53 -2.79 -3.24 0.24
C ALA A 53 -1.69 -4.11 0.89
N LYS A 54 -1.81 -4.36 2.20
CA LYS A 54 -0.89 -5.22 2.94
C LYS A 54 -0.91 -6.66 2.45
N LYS A 55 -2.10 -7.23 2.22
CA LYS A 55 -2.26 -8.58 1.66
C LYS A 55 -1.67 -8.67 0.25
N ALA A 56 -1.91 -7.67 -0.60
CA ALA A 56 -1.35 -7.61 -1.94
C ALA A 56 0.18 -7.66 -1.91
N ILE A 57 0.82 -6.83 -1.07
CA ILE A 57 2.29 -6.84 -0.91
C ILE A 57 2.78 -8.19 -0.38
N LYS A 58 2.12 -8.75 0.64
CA LYS A 58 2.53 -10.04 1.22
C LYS A 58 2.38 -11.22 0.27
N ALA A 59 1.50 -11.13 -0.73
CA ALA A 59 1.33 -12.15 -1.75
C ALA A 59 2.49 -12.16 -2.78
N GLU A 60 3.23 -11.07 -2.90
CA GLU A 60 4.41 -11.01 -3.77
C GLU A 60 5.59 -11.79 -3.18
N SER A 61 6.37 -12.43 -4.06
CA SER A 61 7.55 -13.22 -3.67
C SER A 61 8.56 -12.41 -2.86
N TRP A 62 8.73 -11.12 -3.19
CA TRP A 62 9.61 -10.18 -2.51
C TRP A 62 8.97 -9.54 -1.26
N GLY A 63 7.64 -9.52 -1.16
CA GLY A 63 6.91 -8.79 -0.12
C GLY A 63 6.61 -9.61 1.14
N SER A 64 6.53 -10.94 1.00
CA SER A 64 6.29 -11.89 2.11
C SER A 64 7.23 -11.70 3.31
N VAL A 65 8.52 -11.42 3.04
CA VAL A 65 9.58 -11.23 4.05
C VAL A 65 9.73 -9.80 4.56
N LEU A 66 9.02 -8.83 3.99
CA LEU A 66 9.19 -7.43 4.37
C LEU A 66 8.61 -7.11 5.75
N TYR A 67 9.35 -6.35 6.54
CA TYR A 67 8.81 -5.69 7.72
C TYR A 67 8.26 -4.31 7.31
N PHE A 68 6.93 -4.19 7.29
CA PHE A 68 6.24 -2.95 6.97
C PHE A 68 4.88 -2.90 7.69
N ARG A 69 4.31 -1.70 7.76
CA ARG A 69 2.95 -1.47 8.26
C ARG A 69 2.10 -0.81 7.17
N ALA A 70 0.81 -1.12 7.15
CA ALA A 70 -0.20 -0.37 6.40
C ALA A 70 -1.31 0.03 7.38
N GLN A 71 -1.83 1.25 7.26
CA GLN A 71 -2.90 1.77 8.12
C GLN A 71 -3.64 2.93 7.41
N ALA A 72 -4.84 3.27 7.87
CA ALA A 72 -5.49 4.52 7.48
C ALA A 72 -4.60 5.72 7.84
N ALA A 73 -4.44 6.67 6.91
CA ALA A 73 -3.73 7.90 7.18
C ALA A 73 -4.58 8.77 8.12
N LYS A 74 -4.04 9.09 9.30
CA LYS A 74 -4.61 10.05 10.26
C LYS A 74 -4.06 11.45 10.01
#